data_AF-A0A4D4KH19-F1
#
_entry.id   AF-A0A4D4KH19-F1
#
_cell.length_a   1.000
_cell.length_b   1.000
_cell.length_c   1.000
_cell.angle_alpha   90.00
_cell.angle_beta   90.00
_cell.angle_gamma   90.00
#
_symmetry.space_group_name_H-M   'P 1'
#
loop_
_entity.id
_entity.type
_entity.pdbx_description
1 polymer ?
#
loop_
_entity_poly.entity_id
_entity_poly.type
_entity_poly.pdbx_seq_one_letter_code
_entity_poly.pdbx_strand_id
1 'polypeptide(L)'
;MPAGRTGAAPRGVPRPDRSLRGRARGAGSEFLLACDMRFASRENAVLAQPEVGIGTPPGAGAIQHLTRLLGRGRALQAVLTSADFDAELAERYGWINRAGPDAELDEFVAGIAARMGGFPAMR
;
A
#
# COMPACT_ATOMS: atom_id res chain seq x y z
N MET A 1 -11.92 33.78 -13.24
CA MET A 1 -12.16 32.98 -12.02
C MET A 1 -13.63 32.64 -11.91
N PRO A 2 -14.06 31.39 -12.11
CA PRO A 2 -15.23 30.85 -11.42
C PRO A 2 -14.80 29.90 -10.31
N ALA A 3 -15.58 29.91 -9.24
CA ALA A 3 -15.34 29.27 -7.97
C ALA A 3 -15.59 27.75 -7.97
N GLY A 4 -14.90 27.05 -7.05
CA GLY A 4 -15.47 25.99 -6.23
C GLY A 4 -15.92 24.70 -6.93
N ARG A 5 -15.00 23.75 -7.08
CA ARG A 5 -15.33 22.32 -6.99
C ARG A 5 -14.40 21.68 -5.95
N THR A 6 -14.79 21.76 -4.68
CA THR A 6 -14.38 20.76 -3.69
C THR A 6 -14.91 19.42 -4.18
N GLY A 7 -14.04 18.64 -4.82
CA GLY A 7 -14.36 17.35 -5.42
C GLY A 7 -14.67 16.30 -4.37
N ALA A 8 -15.84 16.36 -3.75
CA ALA A 8 -16.38 15.20 -3.06
C ALA A 8 -16.76 14.16 -4.13
N ALA A 9 -16.05 13.03 -4.14
CA ALA A 9 -16.29 11.95 -5.08
C ALA A 9 -17.68 11.29 -4.85
N PRO A 10 -18.36 10.82 -5.92
CA PRO A 10 -19.69 10.21 -5.83
C PRO A 10 -19.68 8.93 -4.98
N ARG A 11 -20.74 8.73 -4.19
CA ARG A 11 -20.94 7.53 -3.35
C ARG A 11 -21.07 6.29 -4.24
N GLY A 12 -20.27 5.25 -3.95
CA GLY A 12 -20.36 3.93 -4.60
C GLY A 12 -19.10 3.47 -5.34
N VAL A 13 -18.10 4.35 -5.51
CA VAL A 13 -16.79 3.96 -6.07
C VAL A 13 -15.92 3.36 -4.96
N PRO A 14 -15.28 2.18 -5.15
CA PRO A 14 -14.26 1.67 -4.24
C PRO A 14 -13.19 2.73 -4.05
N ARG A 15 -13.01 3.22 -2.81
CA ARG A 15 -12.01 4.25 -2.55
C ARG A 15 -10.65 3.57 -2.38
N PRO A 16 -9.61 3.91 -3.16
CA PRO A 16 -8.23 3.56 -2.82
C PRO A 16 -7.77 4.58 -1.75
N ASP A 17 -8.42 4.66 -0.59
CA ASP A 17 -8.39 5.89 0.23
C ASP A 17 -7.16 6.09 1.11
N ARG A 18 -6.12 5.24 1.10
CA ARG A 18 -4.95 5.49 1.96
C ARG A 18 -3.64 5.14 1.29
N SER A 19 -2.92 6.17 0.87
CA SER A 19 -1.50 6.09 0.59
C SER A 19 -0.70 6.02 1.90
N LEU A 20 0.33 5.18 1.96
CA LEU A 20 1.19 5.06 3.14
C LEU A 20 2.14 6.26 3.25
N ARG A 21 2.00 7.03 4.33
CA ARG A 21 2.91 8.11 4.73
C ARG A 21 3.40 7.82 6.15
N GLY A 22 4.57 7.19 6.26
CA GLY A 22 5.11 6.73 7.55
C GLY A 22 5.26 5.21 7.64
N ARG A 23 5.25 4.70 8.87
CA ARG A 23 5.60 3.30 9.15
C ARG A 23 4.37 2.39 9.13
N ALA A 24 4.40 1.35 8.30
CA ALA A 24 3.46 0.23 8.33
C ALA A 24 4.20 -1.06 8.66
N ARG A 25 4.16 -1.46 9.93
CA ARG A 25 4.80 -2.69 10.43
C ARG A 25 3.75 -3.61 11.03
N GLY A 26 4.01 -4.91 10.97
CA GLY A 26 3.14 -5.93 11.55
C GLY A 26 1.70 -5.81 11.07
N ALA A 27 0.74 -5.71 11.99
CA ALA A 27 -0.68 -5.50 11.69
C ALA A 27 -0.96 -4.33 10.71
N GLY A 28 -0.17 -3.26 10.74
CA GLY A 28 -0.30 -2.16 9.76
C GLY A 28 0.13 -2.57 8.34
N SER A 29 1.16 -3.41 8.24
CA SER A 29 1.61 -4.00 6.96
C SER A 29 0.64 -5.07 6.46
N GLU A 30 0.09 -5.86 7.37
CA GLU A 30 -0.99 -6.82 7.09
C GLU A 30 -2.22 -6.13 6.51
N PHE A 31 -2.64 -5.01 7.09
CA PHE A 31 -3.74 -4.22 6.56
C PHE A 31 -3.46 -3.74 5.13
N LEU A 32 -2.24 -3.25 4.86
CA LEU A 32 -1.86 -2.86 3.49
C LEU A 32 -1.88 -4.05 2.52
N LEU A 33 -1.40 -5.22 2.95
CA LEU A 33 -1.38 -6.44 2.14
C LEU A 33 -2.80 -6.92 1.78
N ALA A 34 -3.79 -6.60 2.61
CA ALA A 34 -5.20 -6.88 2.33
C ALA A 34 -5.85 -5.91 1.32
N CYS A 35 -5.24 -4.75 1.06
CA CYS A 35 -5.74 -3.83 0.03
C CYS A 35 -5.44 -4.35 -1.39
N ASP A 36 -6.27 -3.97 -2.37
CA ASP A 36 -6.04 -4.33 -3.78
C ASP A 36 -4.81 -3.62 -4.35
N MET A 37 -4.65 -2.35 -4.01
CA MET A 37 -3.55 -1.48 -4.45
C MET A 37 -2.92 -0.77 -3.25
N ARG A 38 -1.60 -0.57 -3.31
CA ARG A 38 -0.78 0.05 -2.28
C ARG A 38 0.14 1.09 -2.90
N PHE A 39 0.06 2.32 -2.42
CA PHE A 39 0.93 3.42 -2.84
C PHE A 39 1.56 4.06 -1.61
N ALA A 40 2.81 4.51 -1.72
CA ALA A 40 3.53 5.02 -0.56
C ALA A 40 4.37 6.26 -0.90
N SER A 41 4.57 7.13 0.10
CA SER A 41 5.56 8.20 0.01
C SER A 41 6.95 7.59 -0.06
N ARG A 42 7.72 8.02 -1.05
CA ARG A 42 9.09 7.59 -1.25
C ARG A 42 9.99 7.98 -0.07
N GLU A 43 9.73 9.15 0.50
CA GLU A 43 10.53 9.82 1.51
C GLU A 43 10.22 9.30 2.91
N ASN A 44 8.94 9.01 3.17
CA ASN A 44 8.44 8.81 4.54
C ASN A 44 8.06 7.37 4.84
N ALA A 45 7.79 6.55 3.82
CA ALA A 45 7.21 5.23 4.05
C ALA A 45 8.24 4.15 4.39
N VAL A 46 7.89 3.35 5.39
CA VAL A 46 8.68 2.18 5.83
C VAL A 46 7.75 1.01 6.08
N LEU A 47 8.11 -0.16 5.57
CA LEU A 47 7.37 -1.41 5.73
C LEU A 47 8.21 -2.45 6.49
N ALA A 48 7.56 -3.29 7.29
CA ALA A 48 8.21 -4.45 7.92
C ALA A 48 7.22 -5.53 8.34
N GLN A 49 7.72 -6.75 8.55
CA GLN A 49 7.06 -7.80 9.32
C GLN A 49 7.92 -8.21 10.52
N PRO A 50 7.80 -7.50 11.66
CA PRO A 50 8.68 -7.68 12.81
C PRO A 50 8.25 -8.80 13.77
N GLU A 51 7.15 -9.50 13.52
CA GLU A 51 6.49 -10.42 14.45
C GLU A 51 7.42 -11.51 14.96
N VAL A 52 8.26 -12.06 14.08
CA VAL A 52 9.18 -13.13 14.50
C VAL A 52 10.21 -12.65 15.52
N GLY A 53 10.55 -11.36 15.50
CA GLY A 53 11.41 -10.72 16.50
C GLY A 53 10.80 -10.67 17.90
N ILE A 54 9.48 -10.86 18.02
CA ILE A 54 8.77 -10.98 19.30
C ILE A 54 8.19 -12.39 19.53
N GLY A 55 8.62 -13.38 18.74
CA GLY A 55 8.24 -14.78 18.91
C GLY A 55 6.89 -15.18 18.32
N THR A 56 6.30 -14.35 17.45
CA THR A 56 5.03 -14.68 16.78
C THR A 56 5.20 -14.72 15.26
N PRO A 57 4.47 -15.56 14.52
CA PRO A 57 4.43 -15.44 13.06
C PRO A 57 3.56 -14.24 12.63
N PRO A 58 3.78 -13.67 11.44
CA PRO A 58 2.82 -12.76 10.83
C PRO A 58 1.44 -13.43 10.67
N GLY A 59 0.39 -12.68 11.00
CA GLY A 59 -1.01 -13.06 10.91
C GLY A 59 -1.67 -12.59 9.62
N ALA A 60 -3.01 -12.52 9.65
CA ALA A 60 -3.88 -11.95 8.59
C ALA A 60 -3.56 -12.35 7.13
N GLY A 61 -2.96 -13.54 6.93
CA GLY A 61 -2.56 -13.99 5.60
C GLY A 61 -1.28 -13.35 5.06
N ALA A 62 -0.52 -12.58 5.85
CA ALA A 62 0.65 -11.84 5.37
C ALA A 62 1.68 -12.73 4.67
N ILE A 63 1.95 -13.93 5.18
CA ILE A 63 2.90 -14.85 4.54
C ILE A 63 2.40 -15.25 3.15
N GLN A 64 1.10 -15.52 3.01
CA GLN A 64 0.45 -15.89 1.76
C GLN A 64 0.49 -14.73 0.76
N HIS A 65 0.18 -13.51 1.20
CA HIS A 65 0.25 -12.31 0.37
C HIS A 65 1.68 -11.99 -0.05
N LEU A 66 2.63 -11.96 0.89
CA LEU A 66 4.03 -11.66 0.61
C LEU A 66 4.66 -12.68 -0.33
N THR A 67 4.36 -13.96 -0.17
CA THR A 67 4.90 -15.00 -1.06
C THR A 67 4.40 -14.83 -2.50
N ARG A 68 3.13 -14.40 -2.68
CA ARG A 68 2.57 -14.12 -4.02
C ARG A 68 3.11 -12.83 -4.63
N LEU A 69 3.34 -11.81 -3.82
CA LEU A 69 3.78 -10.49 -4.29
C LEU A 69 5.30 -10.41 -4.50
N LEU A 70 6.09 -10.86 -3.53
CA LEU A 70 7.54 -10.72 -3.52
C LEU A 70 8.28 -11.96 -4.04
N GLY A 71 7.59 -13.10 -4.13
CA GLY A 71 8.20 -14.41 -4.30
C GLY A 71 8.78 -14.95 -2.98
N ARG A 72 8.98 -16.27 -2.92
CA ARG A 72 9.34 -16.97 -1.68
C ARG A 72 10.60 -16.44 -0.99
N GLY A 73 11.68 -16.20 -1.76
CA GLY A 73 12.98 -15.79 -1.18
C GLY A 73 12.91 -14.44 -0.48
N ARG A 74 12.30 -13.44 -1.13
CA ARG A 74 12.13 -12.09 -0.58
C ARG A 74 11.09 -12.05 0.54
N ALA A 75 10.03 -12.86 0.46
CA ALA A 75 9.07 -13.01 1.55
C ALA A 75 9.75 -13.53 2.82
N LEU A 76 10.61 -14.55 2.71
CA LEU A 76 11.41 -15.02 3.84
C LEU A 76 12.39 -13.98 4.34
N GLN A 77 13.05 -13.23 3.45
CA GLN A 77 13.90 -12.11 3.86
C GLN A 77 13.12 -11.12 4.72
N ALA A 78 11.96 -10.65 4.25
CA ALA A 78 11.14 -9.67 4.96
C ALA A 78 10.71 -10.16 6.35
N VAL A 79 10.24 -11.40 6.44
CA VAL A 79 9.75 -11.98 7.70
C VAL A 79 10.90 -12.34 8.64
N LEU A 80 11.85 -13.18 8.19
CA LEU A 80 12.87 -13.74 9.08
C LEU A 80 13.89 -12.71 9.58
N THR A 81 14.11 -11.63 8.83
CA THR A 81 15.03 -10.56 9.28
C THR A 81 14.35 -9.52 10.15
N SER A 82 13.01 -9.42 10.12
CA SER A 82 12.26 -8.34 10.78
C SER A 82 12.76 -6.93 10.41
N ALA A 83 13.43 -6.80 9.26
CA ALA A 83 14.05 -5.57 8.82
C ALA A 83 13.02 -4.55 8.35
N ASP A 84 13.41 -3.28 8.43
CA ASP A 84 12.68 -2.17 7.83
C ASP A 84 13.04 -2.07 6.34
N PHE A 85 12.03 -1.88 5.50
CA PHE A 85 12.14 -1.70 4.06
C PHE A 85 11.64 -0.31 3.72
N ASP A 86 12.46 0.49 3.05
CA ASP A 86 11.99 1.76 2.48
C ASP A 86 11.00 1.52 1.33
N ALA A 87 10.31 2.59 0.94
CA ALA A 87 9.29 2.55 -0.09
C ALA A 87 9.84 2.09 -1.46
N GLU A 88 11.04 2.51 -1.84
CA GLU A 88 11.61 2.17 -3.16
C GLU A 88 11.96 0.69 -3.26
N LEU A 89 12.56 0.12 -2.21
CA LEU A 89 12.82 -1.31 -2.13
C LEU A 89 11.52 -2.10 -2.09
N ALA A 90 10.53 -1.64 -1.33
CA ALA A 90 9.21 -2.24 -1.27
C ALA A 90 8.51 -2.25 -2.64
N GLU A 91 8.63 -1.18 -3.44
CA GLU A 91 8.14 -1.12 -4.83
C GLU A 91 8.90 -2.11 -5.72
N ARG A 92 10.25 -2.09 -5.69
CA ARG A 92 11.07 -3.03 -6.48
C ARG A 92 10.76 -4.50 -6.17
N TYR A 93 10.33 -4.78 -4.94
CA TYR A 93 9.98 -6.12 -4.49
C TYR A 93 8.52 -6.48 -4.77
N GLY A 94 7.67 -5.52 -5.18
CA GLY A 94 6.25 -5.74 -5.40
C GLY A 94 5.39 -5.74 -4.13
N TRP A 95 5.96 -5.36 -2.98
CA TRP A 95 5.20 -5.21 -1.74
C TRP A 95 4.20 -4.07 -1.89
N ILE A 96 4.58 -2.98 -2.53
CA ILE A 96 3.69 -1.89 -2.93
C ILE A 96 3.68 -1.74 -4.44
N ASN A 97 2.64 -1.11 -5.00
CA ASN A 97 2.53 -0.87 -6.43
C ASN A 97 3.43 0.27 -6.90
N ARG A 98 3.60 1.32 -6.09
CA ARG A 98 4.45 2.47 -6.42
C ARG A 98 4.89 3.28 -5.20
N ALA A 99 6.15 3.72 -5.18
CA ALA A 99 6.66 4.78 -4.32
C ALA A 99 6.71 6.10 -5.12
N GLY A 100 5.90 7.07 -4.71
CA GLY A 100 5.82 8.40 -5.34
C GLY A 100 6.33 9.49 -4.41
N PRO A 101 6.67 10.69 -4.95
CA PRO A 101 6.94 11.85 -4.12
C PRO A 101 5.76 12.13 -3.17
N ASP A 102 6.03 12.40 -1.90
CA ASP A 102 5.01 12.64 -0.88
C ASP A 102 4.03 13.74 -1.32
N ALA A 103 4.56 14.83 -1.88
CA ALA A 103 3.77 15.98 -2.31
C ALA A 103 2.77 15.67 -3.45
N GLU A 104 3.03 14.65 -4.27
CA GLU A 104 2.21 14.30 -5.44
C GLU A 104 1.30 13.09 -5.21
N LEU A 105 1.47 12.41 -4.08
CA LEU A 105 0.90 11.09 -3.85
C LEU A 105 -0.63 11.10 -3.77
N ASP A 106 -1.24 12.14 -3.20
CA ASP A 106 -2.70 12.25 -3.13
C ASP A 106 -3.32 12.48 -4.51
N GLU A 107 -2.72 13.37 -5.31
CA GLU A 107 -3.17 13.64 -6.67
C GLU A 107 -3.07 12.39 -7.54
N PHE A 108 -1.95 11.66 -7.43
CA PHE A 108 -1.73 10.41 -8.15
C PHE A 108 -2.80 9.36 -7.81
N VAL A 109 -3.06 9.13 -6.52
CA VAL A 109 -4.06 8.17 -6.06
C VAL A 109 -5.48 8.59 -6.46
N ALA A 110 -5.80 9.88 -6.34
CA ALA A 110 -7.09 10.43 -6.78
C ALA A 110 -7.30 10.24 -8.29
N GLY A 111 -6.25 10.39 -9.11
CA GLY A 111 -6.30 10.12 -10.55
C GLY A 111 -6.64 8.67 -10.87
N ILE A 112 -6.04 7.71 -10.16
CA ILE A 112 -6.36 6.29 -10.31
C ILE A 112 -7.80 6.01 -9.87
N ALA A 113 -8.22 6.56 -8.72
CA ALA A 113 -9.58 6.42 -8.22
C ALA A 113 -10.62 6.95 -9.22
N ALA A 114 -10.39 8.14 -9.77
CA ALA A 114 -11.26 8.76 -10.76
C ALA A 114 -11.33 7.93 -12.05
N ARG A 115 -10.19 7.38 -12.49
CA ARG A 115 -10.12 6.48 -13.65
C ARG A 115 -11.00 5.24 -13.46
N MET A 116 -10.92 4.61 -12.28
CA MET A 116 -11.73 3.43 -11.95
C MET A 116 -13.22 3.77 -11.78
N GLY A 117 -13.52 4.88 -11.12
CA GLY A 117 -14.89 5.36 -10.92
C GLY A 117 -15.59 5.82 -12.20
N GLY A 118 -14.85 6.09 -13.27
CA GLY A 118 -15.39 6.44 -14.59
C GLY A 118 -15.90 5.26 -15.42
N PHE A 119 -15.70 4.00 -14.98
CA PHE A 119 -16.22 2.84 -15.70
C PHE A 119 -17.73 2.70 -15.52
N PRO A 120 -18.46 2.26 -16.57
CA PRO A 120 -19.90 2.05 -16.46
C PRO A 120 -20.19 0.96 -15.43
N ALA A 121 -21.13 1.24 -14.53
CA ALA A 121 -21.63 0.22 -13.63
C ALA A 121 -22.31 -0.88 -14.45
N MET A 122 -21.97 -2.14 -14.18
CA MET A 122 -22.66 -3.29 -14.75
C MET A 122 -24.09 -3.26 -14.18
N ARG A 123 -25.07 -2.96 -15.04
CA ARG A 123 -26.49 -3.07 -14.75
C ARG A 123 -27.01 -4.43 -15.19
#